data_AF-A0A0W0WNC3-F1
#
_entry.id   AF-A0A0W0WNC3-F1
#
_cell.length_a   1.000
_cell.length_b   1.000
_cell.length_c   1.000
_cell.angle_alpha   90.00
_cell.angle_beta   90.00
_cell.angle_gamma   90.00
#
_symmetry.space_group_name_H-M   'P 1'
#
loop_
_entity.id
_entity.type
_entity.pdbx_description
1 polymer ?
#
loop_
_entity_poly.entity_id
_entity_poly.type
_entity_poly.pdbx_seq_one_letter_code
_entity_poly.pdbx_strand_id
1 'polypeptide(L)'
;MVSKACKVIGLSRDTFYRYKSAVESGGVEALFDQTRRKPNHKNRVESIEIAVKEYAIEYPAHGQQRTSNELRKKGVFVSGSGVRSV
;
A
#
# COMPACT_ATOMS: atom_id res chain seq x y z
N MET A 1 -12.23 -23.69 -28.28
CA MET A 1 -10.90 -24.07 -27.75
C MET A 1 -10.65 -23.57 -26.32
N VAL A 2 -10.99 -22.32 -25.98
CA VAL A 2 -10.77 -21.74 -24.63
C VAL A 2 -11.49 -22.48 -23.51
N SER A 3 -12.76 -22.88 -23.70
CA SER A 3 -13.57 -23.58 -22.69
C SER A 3 -12.96 -24.90 -22.18
N LYS A 4 -12.37 -25.68 -23.09
CA LYS A 4 -11.78 -26.99 -22.75
C LYS A 4 -10.43 -26.81 -22.05
N ALA A 5 -9.63 -25.85 -22.49
CA ALA A 5 -8.35 -25.49 -21.85
C ALA A 5 -8.57 -24.93 -20.43
N CYS A 6 -9.52 -24.00 -20.24
CA CYS A 6 -9.91 -23.48 -18.92
C CYS A 6 -10.30 -24.59 -17.92
N LYS A 7 -11.04 -25.61 -18.38
CA LYS A 7 -11.47 -26.75 -17.56
C LYS A 7 -10.31 -27.67 -17.15
N VAL A 8 -9.29 -27.80 -18.00
CA VAL A 8 -8.09 -28.63 -17.73
C VAL A 8 -7.09 -27.90 -16.82
N ILE A 9 -6.97 -26.58 -16.97
CA ILE A 9 -5.99 -25.74 -16.25
C ILE A 9 -6.58 -25.21 -14.92
N GLY A 10 -7.87 -25.44 -14.65
CA GLY A 10 -8.53 -24.99 -13.42
C GLY A 10 -8.80 -23.49 -13.35
N LEU A 11 -8.85 -22.81 -14.50
CA LEU A 11 -9.04 -21.36 -14.61
C LEU A 11 -10.43 -21.05 -15.16
N SER A 12 -11.11 -20.02 -14.64
CA SER A 12 -12.35 -19.55 -15.26
C SER A 12 -12.08 -18.91 -16.63
N ARG A 13 -13.10 -18.88 -17.49
CA ARG A 13 -13.03 -18.22 -18.80
C ARG A 13 -12.68 -16.73 -18.65
N ASP A 14 -13.28 -16.06 -17.67
CA ASP A 14 -13.03 -14.64 -17.38
C ASP A 14 -11.58 -14.36 -16.98
N THR A 15 -10.99 -15.22 -16.14
CA THR A 15 -9.59 -15.04 -15.74
C THR A 15 -8.64 -15.25 -16.91
N PHE A 16 -8.95 -16.20 -17.82
CA PHE A 16 -8.18 -16.37 -19.06
C PHE A 16 -8.16 -15.09 -19.90
N TYR A 17 -9.32 -14.48 -20.16
CA TYR A 17 -9.37 -13.26 -20.95
C TYR A 17 -8.72 -12.08 -20.24
N ARG A 18 -8.84 -11.96 -18.91
CA ARG A 18 -8.11 -10.94 -18.14
C ARG A 18 -6.60 -11.04 -18.28
N TYR A 19 -6.05 -12.25 -18.17
CA TYR A 19 -4.61 -12.46 -18.34
C TYR A 19 -4.18 -12.25 -19.78
N LYS A 20 -4.97 -12.71 -20.76
CA LYS A 20 -4.70 -12.46 -22.17
C LYS A 20 -4.62 -10.96 -22.47
N SER A 21 -5.61 -10.18 -22.04
CA SER A 21 -5.61 -8.73 -22.24
C SER A 21 -4.49 -8.02 -21.48
N ALA A 22 -4.09 -8.51 -20.31
CA ALA A 22 -2.93 -8.00 -19.58
C ALA A 22 -1.62 -8.23 -20.36
N VAL A 23 -1.44 -9.43 -20.93
CA VAL A 23 -0.26 -9.76 -21.75
C VAL A 23 -0.24 -8.98 -23.06
N GLU A 24 -1.40 -8.80 -23.71
CA GLU A 24 -1.51 -8.00 -24.94
C GLU A 24 -1.20 -6.52 -24.71
N SER A 25 -1.45 -5.99 -23.50
CA SER A 25 -1.25 -4.56 -23.17
C SER A 25 0.10 -4.25 -22.53
N GLY A 26 0.67 -5.15 -21.74
CA GLY A 26 1.90 -4.90 -20.98
C GLY A 26 2.87 -6.08 -20.95
N GLY A 27 2.75 -7.02 -21.89
CA GLY A 27 3.62 -8.19 -21.97
C GLY A 27 3.47 -9.13 -20.77
N VAL A 28 4.42 -10.08 -20.65
CA VAL A 28 4.45 -11.02 -19.52
C VAL A 28 4.64 -10.28 -18.18
N GLU A 29 5.25 -9.10 -18.21
CA GLU A 29 5.48 -8.25 -17.04
C GLU A 29 4.18 -7.79 -16.36
N ALA A 30 3.11 -7.59 -17.13
CA ALA A 30 1.79 -7.24 -16.61
C ALA A 30 1.14 -8.34 -15.74
N LEU A 31 1.69 -9.56 -15.74
CA LEU A 31 1.25 -10.66 -14.86
C LEU A 31 1.96 -10.67 -13.51
N PHE A 32 3.11 -9.99 -13.36
CA PHE A 32 3.93 -10.08 -12.15
C PHE A 32 3.47 -9.16 -11.02
N ASP A 33 2.89 -7.99 -11.30
CA ASP A 33 2.54 -7.04 -10.24
C ASP A 33 1.14 -6.44 -10.37
N GLN A 34 0.21 -7.01 -9.60
CA GLN A 34 -1.06 -6.39 -9.26
C GLN A 34 -1.19 -6.30 -7.74
N THR A 35 -0.22 -5.68 -7.07
CA THR A 35 -0.39 -5.34 -5.67
C THR A 35 -1.64 -4.46 -5.49
N ARG A 36 -2.72 -5.04 -4.95
CA ARG A 36 -4.00 -4.34 -4.71
C ARG A 36 -3.89 -3.24 -3.67
N ARG A 37 -2.85 -3.27 -2.83
CA ARG A 37 -2.57 -2.26 -1.82
C ARG A 37 -1.73 -1.14 -2.43
N LYS A 38 -2.38 -0.29 -3.23
CA LYS A 38 -1.79 0.98 -3.63
C LYS A 38 -1.96 1.99 -2.49
N PRO A 39 -0.94 2.80 -2.14
CA PRO A 39 -1.11 3.89 -1.20
C PRO A 39 -2.26 4.81 -1.65
N ASN A 40 -3.22 5.05 -0.76
CA ASN A 40 -4.31 5.98 -1.05
C ASN A 40 -3.86 7.40 -0.68
N HIS A 41 -3.44 8.17 -1.68
CA HIS A 41 -2.99 9.56 -1.48
C HIS A 41 -4.03 10.46 -0.80
N LYS A 42 -5.33 10.16 -0.89
CA LYS A 42 -6.36 10.92 -0.18
C LYS A 42 -6.31 10.75 1.35
N ASN A 43 -5.76 9.63 1.81
CA ASN A 43 -5.55 9.37 3.24
C ASN A 43 -4.21 9.91 3.73
N ARG A 44 -3.40 10.49 2.83
CA ARG A 44 -2.11 11.11 3.16
C ARG A 44 -2.37 12.45 3.81
N VAL A 45 -1.82 12.65 5.01
CA VAL A 45 -1.91 13.92 5.74
C VAL A 45 -0.50 14.48 5.88
N GLU A 46 -0.12 15.33 4.92
CA GLU A 46 1.26 15.82 4.77
C GLU A 46 1.78 16.55 6.02
N SER A 47 0.93 17.29 6.71
CA SER A 47 1.28 17.97 7.97
C SER A 47 1.67 17.00 9.09
N ILE A 48 1.01 15.83 9.18
CA ILE A 48 1.33 14.80 10.17
C ILE A 48 2.66 14.14 9.81
N GLU A 49 2.89 13.85 8.53
CA GLU A 49 4.15 13.24 8.07
C GLU A 49 5.36 14.12 8.38
N ILE A 50 5.25 15.42 8.12
CA ILE A 50 6.31 16.39 8.42
C ILE A 50 6.58 16.42 9.92
N ALA A 51 5.54 16.55 10.74
CA ALA A 51 5.69 16.59 12.20
C ALA A 51 6.31 15.31 12.77
N VAL A 52 5.96 14.13 12.23
CA VAL A 52 6.55 12.85 12.62
C VAL A 52 8.03 12.78 12.21
N LYS A 53 8.38 13.22 11.00
CA LYS A 53 9.77 13.24 10.51
C LYS A 53 10.66 14.17 11.33
N GLU A 54 10.22 15.41 11.56
CA GLU A 54 10.95 16.38 12.37
C GLU A 54 11.18 15.85 13.78
N TYR A 55 10.14 15.28 14.40
CA TYR A 55 10.25 14.68 15.73
C TYR A 55 11.23 13.50 15.77
N ALA A 56 11.23 12.65 14.75
CA ALA A 56 12.13 11.50 14.67
C ALA A 56 13.60 11.91 14.52
N ILE A 57 13.86 13.01 13.81
CA ILE A 57 15.21 13.60 13.70
C ILE A 57 15.65 14.17 15.06
N GLU A 58 14.76 14.86 15.76
CA GLU A 58 15.05 15.48 17.07
C GLU A 58 15.24 14.44 18.19
N TYR A 59 14.44 13.36 18.17
CA TYR A 59 14.43 12.32 19.21
C TYR A 59 14.46 10.89 18.64
N PRO A 60 15.59 10.44 18.07
CA PRO A 60 15.67 9.14 17.39
C PRO A 60 15.46 7.93 18.31
N ALA A 61 15.66 8.08 19.63
CA ALA A 61 15.44 7.02 20.61
C ALA A 61 13.97 6.85 21.02
N HIS A 62 13.07 7.76 20.63
CA HIS A 62 11.67 7.70 21.00
C HIS A 62 10.90 6.75 20.08
N GLY A 63 10.38 5.66 20.66
CA GLY A 63 9.53 4.72 19.94
C GLY A 63 8.16 5.31 19.60
N GLN A 64 7.45 4.63 18.68
CA GLN A 64 6.16 5.06 18.11
C GLN A 64 5.11 5.53 19.13
N GLN A 65 5.03 4.87 20.30
CA GLN A 65 4.06 5.21 21.36
C GLN A 65 4.40 6.54 22.03
N ARG A 66 5.70 6.80 22.26
CA ARG A 66 6.19 8.04 22.86
C ARG A 66 6.02 9.20 21.88
N THR A 67 6.40 9.00 20.62
CA THR A 67 6.22 9.98 19.55
C THR A 67 4.75 10.38 19.38
N SER A 68 3.83 9.41 19.34
CA SER A 68 2.38 9.67 19.27
C SER A 68 1.87 10.53 20.44
N ASN A 69 2.31 10.23 21.67
CA ASN A 69 1.90 11.00 22.86
C ASN A 69 2.47 12.43 22.86
N GLU A 70 3.73 12.61 22.50
CA GLU A 70 4.35 13.94 22.44
C GLU A 70 3.77 14.80 21.31
N LEU A 71 3.51 14.22 20.15
CA LEU A 71 2.80 14.91 19.06
C LEU A 71 1.38 15.32 19.47
N ARG A 72 0.68 14.47 20.24
CA ARG A 72 -0.65 14.80 20.76
C ARG A 72 -0.63 16.02 21.69
N LYS A 73 0.42 16.21 22.49
CA LYS A 73 0.61 17.41 23.31
C LYS A 73 0.85 18.66 22.47
N LYS A 74 1.45 18.52 21.28
CA LYS A 74 1.64 19.59 20.29
C LYS A 74 0.40 19.84 19.40
N GLY A 75 -0.72 19.17 19.67
CA GLY A 75 -1.96 19.30 18.89
C GLY A 75 -2.00 18.43 17.62
N VAL A 76 -1.00 17.57 17.40
CA VAL A 76 -0.94 16.65 16.26
C VAL A 76 -1.44 15.27 16.68
N PHE A 77 -2.62 14.89 16.19
CA PHE A 77 -3.26 13.62 16.55
C PHE A 77 -2.89 12.51 15.57
N VAL A 78 -1.97 11.63 15.99
CA VAL A 78 -1.57 10.45 15.22
C VAL A 78 -1.41 9.26 16.17
N SER A 79 -1.87 8.07 15.78
CA SER A 79 -1.72 6.84 16.58
C SER A 79 -0.30 6.28 16.47
N GLY A 80 0.14 5.45 17.41
CA GLY A 80 1.46 4.80 17.31
C GLY A 80 1.61 3.95 16.03
N SER A 81 0.54 3.29 15.59
CA SER A 81 0.54 2.60 14.29
C SER A 81 0.67 3.58 13.12
N GLY A 82 0.01 4.74 13.21
CA GLY A 82 0.12 5.81 12.23
C GLY A 82 1.55 6.34 12.12
N VAL A 83 2.22 6.57 13.25
CA VAL A 83 3.63 6.98 13.31
C VAL A 83 4.54 5.96 12.62
N ARG A 84 4.31 4.65 12.83
CA ARG A 84 5.12 3.59 12.20
C ARG A 84 4.91 3.49 10.68
N SER A 85 3.75 3.90 10.19
CA SER A 85 3.39 3.82 8.76
C SER A 85 3.84 5.04 7.94
N VAL A 86 4.33 6.10 8.60
CA VAL A 86 4.98 7.27 7.99
C VAL A 86 6.44 6.95 7.70
#